data_AF-C7BCB2-F1
#
_entry.id   AF-C7BCB2-F1
#
_cell.length_a   1.000
_cell.length_b   1.000
_cell.length_c   1.000
_cell.angle_alpha   90.00
_cell.angle_beta   90.00
_cell.angle_gamma   90.00
#
_symmetry.space_group_name_H-M   'P 1'
#
loop_
_entity.id
_entity.type
_entity.pdbx_description
1 polymer ?
#
loop_
_entity_poly.entity_id
_entity_poly.type
_entity_poly.pdbx_seq_one_letter_code
_entity_poly.pdbx_strand_id
1 'polypeptide(L)'
;SRSGSKGLRHFSMKVCEKVEAKGRTTYNEVADELVSEMSKMEAANKNGQYDEKNIRRRVYDAINVLMAMDIIQKEKKEIMWKGFPRLGNHSLEKLKADRLARIKEVEQKQLYLQDMIEQQKALKKLLERSAARGNAATGTQLFLPFILVQAKPDATVEVKISEDMMDVQFDFYSSPFQIHDDSHVLKKMVEH
;
A
#
# COMPACT_ATOMS: atom_id res chain seq x y z
N SER A 1 0.75 -44.15 11.40
CA SER A 1 -0.32 -44.49 10.42
C SER A 1 0.04 -43.92 9.05
N ARG A 2 0.40 -44.78 8.08
CA ARG A 2 0.84 -44.39 6.71
C ARG A 2 -0.30 -44.09 5.72
N SER A 3 -1.54 -43.88 6.19
CA SER A 3 -2.73 -43.75 5.31
C SER A 3 -2.90 -42.37 4.64
N GLY A 4 -2.09 -41.37 5.00
CA GLY A 4 -2.19 -40.01 4.45
C GLY A 4 -1.72 -39.84 3.00
N SER A 5 -0.89 -40.76 2.48
CA SER A 5 -0.24 -40.63 1.15
C SER A 5 -1.09 -41.17 -0.01
N LYS A 6 -2.23 -41.83 0.27
CA LYS A 6 -3.09 -42.45 -0.76
C LYS A 6 -4.54 -41.96 -0.76
N GLY A 7 -4.83 -40.91 0.01
CA GLY A 7 -6.18 -40.35 0.12
C GLY A 7 -6.56 -39.41 -1.03
N LEU A 8 -7.86 -39.16 -1.23
CA LEU A 8 -8.36 -38.24 -2.26
C LEU A 8 -7.78 -36.82 -2.13
N ARG A 9 -7.51 -36.35 -0.89
CA ARG A 9 -6.83 -35.08 -0.64
C ARG A 9 -5.45 -35.03 -1.30
N HIS A 10 -4.67 -36.10 -1.20
CA HIS A 10 -3.34 -36.18 -1.79
C HIS A 10 -3.42 -36.17 -3.33
N PHE A 11 -4.33 -36.96 -3.90
CA PHE A 11 -4.56 -36.95 -5.36
C PHE A 11 -5.06 -35.59 -5.86
N SER A 12 -5.96 -34.93 -5.13
CA SER A 12 -6.46 -33.61 -5.51
C SER A 12 -5.36 -32.56 -5.49
N MET A 13 -4.49 -32.60 -4.49
CA MET A 13 -3.33 -31.72 -4.40
C MET A 13 -2.35 -31.97 -5.56
N LYS A 14 -2.02 -33.23 -5.84
CA LYS A 14 -1.10 -33.61 -6.92
C LYS A 14 -1.64 -33.26 -8.32
N VAL A 15 -2.93 -33.50 -8.56
CA VAL A 15 -3.61 -33.09 -9.81
C VAL A 15 -3.58 -31.57 -9.96
N CYS A 16 -3.86 -30.83 -8.88
CA CYS A 16 -3.81 -29.37 -8.88
C CYS A 16 -2.41 -28.84 -9.25
N GLU A 17 -1.36 -29.31 -8.56
CA GLU A 17 0.04 -28.95 -8.82
C GLU A 17 0.44 -29.23 -10.28
N LYS A 18 0.00 -30.38 -10.84
CA LYS A 18 0.35 -30.78 -12.20
C LYS A 18 -0.30 -29.90 -13.26
N VAL A 19 -1.59 -29.58 -13.07
CA VAL A 19 -2.33 -28.72 -14.00
C VAL A 19 -1.83 -27.28 -13.91
N GLU A 20 -1.51 -26.80 -12.71
CA GLU A 20 -0.90 -25.47 -12.48
C GLU A 20 0.47 -25.34 -13.16
N ALA A 21 1.36 -26.31 -12.97
CA ALA A 21 2.71 -26.27 -13.54
C ALA A 21 2.73 -26.35 -15.07
N LYS A 22 1.82 -27.13 -15.68
CA LYS A 22 1.73 -27.29 -17.14
C LYS A 22 0.93 -26.17 -17.81
N GLY A 23 0.00 -25.53 -17.10
CA GLY A 23 -0.93 -24.53 -17.63
C GLY A 23 -2.01 -25.11 -18.56
N ARG A 24 -1.63 -26.01 -19.49
CA ARG A 24 -2.54 -26.78 -20.36
C ARG A 24 -2.11 -28.24 -20.38
N THR A 25 -3.07 -29.16 -20.21
CA THR A 25 -2.80 -30.61 -20.16
C THR A 25 -4.05 -31.42 -20.52
N THR A 26 -3.98 -32.74 -20.44
CA THR A 26 -5.12 -33.64 -20.67
C THR A 26 -5.30 -34.62 -19.50
N TYR A 27 -6.49 -35.20 -19.39
CA TYR A 27 -6.77 -36.21 -18.36
C TYR A 27 -5.75 -37.38 -18.40
N ASN A 28 -5.46 -37.91 -19.60
CA ASN A 28 -4.56 -39.06 -19.74
C ASN A 28 -3.15 -38.70 -19.32
N GLU A 29 -2.65 -37.54 -19.75
CA GLU A 29 -1.32 -37.05 -19.38
C GLU A 29 -1.16 -36.92 -17.86
N VAL A 30 -2.12 -36.28 -17.19
CA VAL A 30 -2.10 -36.14 -15.73
C VAL A 30 -2.20 -37.50 -15.04
N ALA A 31 -3.08 -38.40 -15.53
CA ALA A 31 -3.25 -39.72 -14.93
C ALA A 31 -2.01 -40.60 -15.09
N ASP A 32 -1.42 -40.66 -16.28
CA ASP A 32 -0.28 -41.51 -16.60
C ASP A 32 0.99 -41.03 -15.86
N GLU A 33 1.17 -39.70 -15.70
CA GLU A 33 2.25 -39.14 -14.91
C GLU A 33 2.13 -39.48 -13.42
N LEU A 34 0.92 -39.38 -12.85
CA LEU A 34 0.70 -39.72 -11.44
C LEU A 34 0.85 -41.23 -11.17
N VAL A 35 0.44 -42.07 -12.12
CA VAL A 35 0.66 -43.52 -12.05
C VAL A 35 2.16 -43.84 -12.11
N SER A 36 2.91 -43.18 -12.99
CA SER A 36 4.36 -43.33 -13.11
C SER A 36 5.11 -42.88 -11.84
N GLU A 37 4.73 -41.74 -11.27
CA GLU A 37 5.34 -41.21 -10.04
C GLU A 37 5.08 -42.12 -8.84
N MET A 38 3.85 -42.59 -8.66
CA MET A 38 3.50 -43.49 -7.56
C MET A 38 4.15 -44.86 -7.74
N SER A 39 4.22 -45.38 -8.96
CA SER A 39 4.90 -46.66 -9.25
C SER A 39 6.41 -46.60 -8.96
N LYS A 40 7.07 -45.48 -9.26
CA LYS A 40 8.49 -45.24 -8.91
C LYS A 40 8.70 -45.16 -7.40
N MET A 41 7.74 -44.59 -6.68
CA MET A 41 7.78 -44.50 -5.21
C MET A 41 7.48 -45.84 -4.53
N GLU A 42 6.80 -46.76 -5.22
CA GLU A 42 6.34 -48.06 -4.73
C GLU A 42 7.17 -49.26 -5.23
N ALA A 43 8.33 -49.04 -5.84
CA ALA A 43 9.26 -50.09 -6.31
C ALA A 43 9.72 -51.10 -5.22
N ALA A 44 9.29 -50.92 -3.96
CA ALA A 44 9.49 -51.84 -2.85
C ALA A 44 8.30 -52.79 -2.55
N ASN A 45 7.10 -52.58 -3.12
CA ASN A 45 5.90 -53.38 -2.78
C ASN A 45 5.15 -53.90 -4.03
N LYS A 46 4.93 -55.22 -4.08
CA LYS A 46 4.37 -56.00 -5.22
C LYS A 46 2.85 -55.79 -5.48
N ASN A 47 2.34 -54.55 -5.49
CA ASN A 47 0.89 -54.26 -5.66
C ASN A 47 0.52 -53.38 -6.88
N GLY A 48 1.44 -53.11 -7.81
CA GLY A 48 1.32 -52.04 -8.82
C GLY A 48 0.13 -52.07 -9.79
N GLN A 49 -0.58 -53.20 -9.97
CA GLN A 49 -1.69 -53.27 -10.93
C GLN A 49 -3.04 -52.78 -10.35
N TYR A 50 -3.21 -52.81 -9.02
CA TYR A 50 -4.43 -52.34 -8.36
C TYR A 50 -4.44 -50.82 -8.16
N ASP A 51 -3.26 -50.19 -8.12
CA ASP A 51 -3.13 -48.75 -7.91
C ASP A 51 -3.51 -47.94 -9.15
N GLU A 52 -3.25 -48.40 -10.38
CA GLU A 52 -3.53 -47.63 -11.61
C GLU A 52 -5.02 -47.28 -11.78
N LYS A 53 -5.91 -48.27 -11.69
CA LYS A 53 -7.37 -48.05 -11.82
C LYS A 53 -7.88 -47.11 -10.73
N ASN A 54 -7.34 -47.23 -9.51
CA ASN A 54 -7.70 -46.37 -8.40
C ASN A 54 -7.24 -44.92 -8.63
N ILE A 55 -5.98 -44.72 -9.02
CA ILE A 55 -5.41 -43.41 -9.33
C ILE A 55 -6.23 -42.73 -10.43
N ARG A 56 -6.49 -43.43 -11.55
CA ARG A 56 -7.34 -42.93 -12.65
C ARG A 56 -8.71 -42.46 -12.15
N ARG A 57 -9.40 -43.27 -11.32
CA ARG A 57 -10.69 -42.89 -10.72
C ARG A 57 -10.59 -41.64 -9.85
N ARG A 58 -9.53 -41.49 -9.06
CA ARG A 58 -9.28 -40.35 -8.17
C ARG A 58 -8.91 -39.07 -8.94
N VAL A 59 -8.19 -39.19 -10.06
CA VAL A 59 -7.88 -38.07 -10.95
C VAL A 59 -9.17 -37.48 -11.54
N TYR A 60 -10.12 -38.32 -11.94
CA TYR A 60 -11.44 -37.85 -12.37
C TYR A 60 -12.20 -37.11 -11.25
N ASP A 61 -12.20 -37.63 -10.02
CA ASP A 61 -12.83 -36.94 -8.88
C ASP A 61 -12.22 -35.56 -8.66
N ALA A 62 -10.88 -35.48 -8.64
CA ALA A 62 -10.14 -34.24 -8.45
C ALA A 62 -10.44 -33.21 -9.56
N ILE A 63 -10.40 -33.62 -10.83
CA ILE A 63 -10.69 -32.73 -11.96
C ILE A 63 -12.12 -32.18 -11.89
N ASN A 64 -13.10 -33.02 -11.57
CA ASN A 64 -14.49 -32.57 -11.50
C ASN A 64 -14.70 -31.54 -10.39
N VAL A 65 -14.06 -31.75 -9.22
CA VAL A 65 -14.11 -30.79 -8.11
C VAL A 65 -13.38 -29.50 -8.48
N LEU A 66 -12.18 -29.58 -9.04
CA LEU A 66 -11.41 -28.39 -9.45
C LEU A 66 -12.14 -27.58 -10.53
N MET A 67 -12.86 -28.25 -11.43
CA MET A 67 -13.69 -27.60 -12.44
C MET A 67 -14.93 -26.93 -11.82
N ALA A 68 -15.62 -27.61 -10.90
CA ALA A 68 -16.76 -27.05 -10.18
C ALA A 68 -16.37 -25.85 -9.30
N MET A 69 -15.13 -25.82 -8.81
CA MET A 69 -14.54 -24.71 -8.08
C MET A 69 -14.00 -23.60 -8.98
N ASP A 70 -14.18 -23.69 -10.31
CA ASP A 70 -13.68 -22.75 -11.32
C ASP A 70 -12.15 -22.52 -11.28
N ILE A 71 -11.40 -23.50 -10.76
CA ILE A 71 -9.93 -23.48 -10.70
C ILE A 71 -9.32 -23.92 -12.04
N ILE A 72 -10.02 -24.79 -12.76
CA ILE A 72 -9.61 -25.32 -14.07
C ILE A 72 -10.79 -25.29 -15.05
N GLN A 73 -10.49 -25.19 -16.34
CA GLN A 73 -11.45 -25.27 -17.44
C GLN A 73 -11.19 -26.54 -18.26
N LYS A 74 -12.24 -27.28 -18.62
CA LYS A 74 -12.11 -28.47 -19.49
C LYS A 74 -12.87 -28.25 -20.80
N GLU A 75 -12.14 -28.24 -21.90
CA GLU A 75 -12.69 -28.17 -23.25
C GLU A 75 -12.41 -29.49 -23.97
N LYS A 76 -13.45 -30.29 -24.17
CA LYS A 76 -13.34 -31.65 -24.72
C LYS A 76 -12.32 -32.50 -23.94
N LYS A 77 -11.11 -32.65 -24.48
CA LYS A 77 -9.99 -33.43 -23.89
C LYS A 77 -8.93 -32.55 -23.22
N GLU A 78 -8.93 -31.24 -23.49
CA GLU A 78 -7.97 -30.28 -22.96
C GLU A 78 -8.44 -29.74 -21.61
N ILE A 79 -7.50 -29.58 -20.67
CA ILE A 79 -7.68 -29.05 -19.34
C ILE A 79 -6.73 -27.84 -19.20
N MET A 80 -7.28 -26.67 -18.91
CA MET A 80 -6.55 -25.41 -18.74
C MET A 80 -6.61 -24.94 -17.28
N TRP A 81 -5.48 -24.48 -16.75
CA TRP A 81 -5.40 -23.83 -15.44
C TRP A 81 -6.00 -22.43 -15.49
N LYS A 82 -7.00 -22.14 -14.64
CA LYS A 82 -7.56 -20.80 -14.46
C LYS A 82 -7.02 -20.10 -13.21
N GLY A 83 -6.65 -20.86 -12.18
CA GLY A 83 -6.23 -20.35 -10.87
C GLY A 83 -7.40 -20.20 -9.89
N PHE A 84 -7.11 -19.89 -8.63
CA PHE A 84 -8.14 -19.87 -7.58
C PHE A 84 -9.05 -18.62 -7.66
N PRO A 85 -10.39 -18.76 -7.83
CA PRO A 85 -11.29 -17.64 -8.12
C PRO A 85 -11.33 -16.54 -7.05
N ARG A 86 -11.11 -16.90 -5.78
CA ARG A 86 -11.23 -15.96 -4.65
C ARG A 86 -9.92 -15.27 -4.27
N LEU A 87 -8.78 -15.69 -4.84
CA LEU A 87 -7.46 -15.20 -4.45
C LEU A 87 -6.83 -14.26 -5.50
N GLY A 88 -7.19 -14.38 -6.78
CA GLY A 88 -6.58 -13.59 -7.85
C GLY A 88 -7.09 -12.15 -7.93
N ASN A 89 -8.37 -11.95 -8.25
CA ASN A 89 -8.84 -10.65 -8.73
C ASN A 89 -9.18 -9.66 -7.61
N HIS A 90 -9.89 -10.08 -6.56
CA HIS A 90 -10.23 -9.18 -5.45
C HIS A 90 -9.00 -8.79 -4.62
N SER A 91 -8.07 -9.74 -4.43
CA SER A 91 -6.80 -9.48 -3.76
C SER A 91 -5.93 -8.51 -4.57
N LEU A 92 -5.84 -8.70 -5.89
CA LEU A 92 -5.07 -7.81 -6.78
C LEU A 92 -5.62 -6.38 -6.76
N GLU A 93 -6.93 -6.20 -6.91
CA GLU A 93 -7.54 -4.85 -6.89
C GLU A 93 -7.38 -4.17 -5.53
N LYS A 94 -7.52 -4.93 -4.43
CA LYS A 94 -7.22 -4.41 -3.09
C LYS A 94 -5.74 -4.00 -2.95
N LEU A 95 -4.81 -4.84 -3.41
CA LEU A 95 -3.37 -4.54 -3.39
C LEU A 95 -3.03 -3.31 -4.23
N LYS A 96 -3.68 -3.12 -5.37
CA LYS A 96 -3.52 -1.89 -6.19
C LYS A 96 -4.03 -0.66 -5.45
N ALA A 97 -5.20 -0.74 -4.81
CA ALA A 97 -5.75 0.36 -4.02
C ALA A 97 -4.84 0.72 -2.85
N ASP A 98 -4.35 -0.28 -2.10
CA ASP A 98 -3.42 -0.09 -0.99
C ASP A 98 -2.09 0.52 -1.46
N ARG A 99 -1.57 0.06 -2.62
CA ARG A 99 -0.38 0.65 -3.24
C ARG A 99 -0.58 2.12 -3.59
N LEU A 100 -1.72 2.47 -4.18
CA LEU A 100 -2.02 3.86 -4.55
C LEU A 100 -2.15 4.75 -3.30
N ALA A 101 -2.84 4.27 -2.26
CA ALA A 101 -2.95 4.98 -1.00
C ALA A 101 -1.57 5.22 -0.36
N ARG A 102 -0.70 4.21 -0.36
CA ARG A 102 0.67 4.33 0.15
C ARG A 102 1.52 5.31 -0.64
N ILE A 103 1.40 5.36 -1.97
CA ILE A 103 2.11 6.35 -2.80
C ILE A 103 1.69 7.76 -2.41
N LYS A 104 0.38 8.02 -2.32
CA LYS A 104 -0.14 9.32 -1.91
C LYS A 104 0.33 9.72 -0.52
N GLU A 105 0.37 8.79 0.42
CA GLU A 105 0.87 9.02 1.78
C GLU A 105 2.36 9.40 1.78
N VAL A 106 3.16 8.72 0.96
CA VAL A 106 4.60 9.03 0.81
C VAL A 106 4.79 10.42 0.19
N GLU A 107 4.04 10.77 -0.85
CA GLU A 107 4.11 12.10 -1.47
C GLU A 107 3.76 13.22 -0.47
N GLN A 108 2.71 13.04 0.33
CA GLN A 108 2.35 13.98 1.40
C GLN A 108 3.45 14.13 2.45
N LYS A 109 4.05 13.00 2.88
CA LYS A 109 5.17 13.01 3.84
C LYS A 109 6.41 13.68 3.27
N GLN A 110 6.68 13.51 1.97
CA GLN A 110 7.80 14.18 1.30
C GLN A 110 7.61 15.70 1.26
N LEU A 111 6.42 16.19 0.89
CA LEU A 111 6.09 17.61 0.89
C LEU A 111 6.21 18.21 2.30
N TYR A 112 5.65 17.52 3.31
CA TYR A 112 5.74 17.96 4.70
C TYR A 112 7.19 18.00 5.21
N LEU A 113 8.00 17.00 4.87
CA LEU A 113 9.42 16.98 5.23
C LEU A 113 10.19 18.13 4.58
N GLN A 114 9.90 18.42 3.31
CA GLN A 114 10.52 19.55 2.61
C GLN A 114 10.19 20.88 3.30
N ASP A 115 8.91 21.10 3.64
CA ASP A 115 8.47 22.29 4.37
C ASP A 115 9.20 22.44 5.71
N MET A 116 9.30 21.34 6.48
CA MET A 116 9.99 21.33 7.76
C MET A 116 11.50 21.60 7.64
N ILE A 117 12.15 21.11 6.58
CA ILE A 117 13.56 21.42 6.27
C ILE A 117 13.73 22.90 5.94
N GLU A 118 12.82 23.51 5.18
CA GLU A 118 12.85 24.93 4.87
C GLU A 118 12.68 25.78 6.14
N GLN A 119 11.73 25.44 7.00
CA GLN A 119 11.55 26.10 8.30
C GLN A 119 12.83 26.00 9.15
N GLN A 120 13.44 24.81 9.25
CA GLN A 120 14.68 24.62 10.00
C GLN A 120 15.84 25.48 9.44
N LYS A 121 15.97 25.56 8.11
CA LYS A 121 16.97 26.42 7.47
C LYS A 121 16.73 27.89 7.79
N ALA A 122 15.49 28.34 7.76
CA ALA A 122 15.14 29.73 8.05
C ALA A 122 15.43 30.10 9.52
N LEU A 123 15.07 29.22 10.45
CA LEU A 123 15.37 29.36 11.88
C LEU A 123 16.89 29.45 12.14
N LYS A 124 17.69 28.56 11.53
CA LYS A 124 19.15 28.60 11.66
C LYS A 124 19.74 29.93 11.17
N LYS A 125 19.31 30.39 9.99
CA LYS A 125 19.75 31.70 9.45
C LYS A 125 19.34 32.86 10.34
N LEU A 126 18.14 32.83 10.93
CA LEU A 126 17.70 33.84 11.88
C LEU A 126 18.61 33.85 13.12
N LEU A 127 18.92 32.68 13.68
CA LEU A 127 19.82 32.55 14.83
C LEU A 127 21.22 33.10 14.51
N GLU A 128 21.80 32.72 13.36
CA GLU A 128 23.10 33.24 12.90
C GLU A 128 23.09 34.76 12.75
N ARG A 129 22.05 35.33 12.13
CA ARG A 129 21.88 36.78 11.99
C ARG A 129 21.72 37.48 13.33
N SER A 130 20.95 36.90 14.25
CA SER A 130 20.73 37.46 15.59
C SER A 130 22.01 37.44 16.42
N ALA A 131 22.81 36.37 16.31
CA ALA A 131 24.12 36.27 16.95
C ALA A 131 25.12 37.31 16.38
N ALA A 132 25.13 37.50 15.06
CA ALA A 132 26.02 38.46 14.39
C ALA A 132 25.68 39.93 14.71
N ARG A 133 24.40 40.26 14.91
CA ARG A 133 23.97 41.61 15.31
C ARG A 133 24.25 41.93 16.78
N GLY A 134 24.48 40.91 17.63
CA GLY A 134 24.58 41.08 19.07
C GLY A 134 23.30 41.69 19.68
N ASN A 135 23.29 41.91 21.00
CA ASN A 135 22.16 42.54 21.72
C ASN A 135 21.94 44.04 21.37
N ALA A 136 22.52 44.54 20.27
CA ALA A 136 22.50 45.93 19.86
C ALA A 136 21.24 46.32 19.03
N ALA A 137 20.12 45.60 19.21
CA ALA A 137 18.87 45.94 18.54
C ALA A 137 18.19 47.11 19.27
N THR A 138 18.41 48.32 18.79
CA THR A 138 17.69 49.53 19.20
C THR A 138 16.31 49.57 18.51
N GLY A 139 15.36 48.76 19.00
CA GLY A 139 13.99 48.73 18.48
C GLY A 139 13.13 47.60 19.03
N THR A 140 11.86 47.56 18.61
CA THR A 140 10.89 46.52 19.00
C THR A 140 11.33 45.16 18.46
N GLN A 141 11.44 44.17 19.35
CA GLN A 141 11.75 42.79 19.00
C GLN A 141 10.47 41.95 18.98
N LEU A 142 10.29 41.15 17.92
CA LEU A 142 9.23 40.16 17.80
C LEU A 142 9.83 38.77 18.07
N PHE A 143 9.24 38.06 19.03
CA PHE A 143 9.62 36.68 19.36
C PHE A 143 8.68 35.70 18.66
N LEU A 144 9.22 34.52 18.37
CA LEU A 144 8.44 33.38 17.87
C LEU A 144 7.71 32.69 19.04
N PRO A 145 6.49 32.16 18.85
CA PRO A 145 5.69 32.22 17.62
C PRO A 145 4.87 33.51 17.51
N PHE A 146 4.63 33.98 16.29
CA PHE A 146 3.74 35.12 16.04
C PHE A 146 2.94 34.95 14.76
N ILE A 147 1.88 35.76 14.62
CA ILE A 147 1.09 35.89 13.41
C ILE A 147 1.14 37.35 12.97
N LEU A 148 1.37 37.57 11.67
CA LEU A 148 1.37 38.87 11.05
C LEU A 148 0.08 39.06 10.25
N VAL A 149 -0.66 40.11 10.57
CA VAL A 149 -1.82 40.54 9.78
C VAL A 149 -1.39 41.75 8.94
N GLN A 150 -1.39 41.59 7.62
CA GLN A 150 -0.97 42.61 6.66
C GLN A 150 -2.20 43.18 5.95
N ALA A 151 -2.39 44.49 6.03
CA ALA A 151 -3.39 45.23 5.25
C ALA A 151 -2.70 46.26 4.33
N LYS A 152 -3.47 46.92 3.47
CA LYS A 152 -2.94 48.01 2.63
C LYS A 152 -2.56 49.23 3.49
N PRO A 153 -1.60 50.07 3.07
CA PRO A 153 -1.18 51.25 3.85
C PRO A 153 -2.30 52.27 4.12
N ASP A 154 -3.32 52.31 3.26
CA ASP A 154 -4.51 53.16 3.34
C ASP A 154 -5.68 52.51 4.07
N ALA A 155 -5.54 51.26 4.51
CA ALA A 155 -6.60 50.55 5.23
C ALA A 155 -6.79 51.16 6.63
N THR A 156 -8.04 51.49 6.97
CA THR A 156 -8.44 51.83 8.34
C THR A 156 -8.76 50.55 9.09
N VAL A 157 -8.15 50.37 10.27
CA VAL A 157 -8.34 49.18 11.11
C VAL A 157 -8.82 49.60 12.49
N GLU A 158 -10.00 49.12 12.90
CA GLU A 158 -10.50 49.27 14.26
C GLU A 158 -10.12 48.02 15.06
N VAL A 159 -9.48 48.20 16.22
CA VAL A 159 -9.03 47.10 17.07
C VAL A 159 -9.74 47.18 18.41
N LYS A 160 -10.44 46.10 18.78
CA LYS A 160 -11.09 45.94 20.09
C LYS A 160 -10.39 44.80 20.82
N ILE A 161 -9.84 45.11 21.99
CA ILE A 161 -9.16 44.14 22.84
C ILE A 161 -10.02 43.99 24.09
N SER A 162 -10.34 42.76 24.46
CA SER A 162 -11.04 42.46 25.71
C SER A 162 -10.19 42.87 26.93
N GLU A 163 -10.83 43.13 28.07
CA GLU A 163 -10.10 43.52 29.29
C GLU A 163 -9.11 42.45 29.78
N ASP A 164 -9.42 41.18 29.52
CA ASP A 164 -8.57 40.03 29.88
C ASP A 164 -7.47 39.74 28.84
N MET A 165 -7.41 40.51 27.75
CA MET A 165 -6.48 40.34 26.62
C MET A 165 -6.52 38.97 25.94
N MET A 166 -7.57 38.18 26.15
CA MET A 166 -7.74 36.87 25.51
C MET A 166 -8.38 36.99 24.13
N ASP A 167 -9.21 38.01 23.93
CA ASP A 167 -9.92 38.24 22.68
C ASP A 167 -9.49 39.56 22.03
N VAL A 168 -9.08 39.46 20.77
CA VAL A 168 -8.76 40.62 19.94
C VAL A 168 -9.59 40.56 18.67
N GLN A 169 -10.42 41.57 18.46
CA GLN A 169 -11.23 41.74 17.26
C GLN A 169 -10.67 42.86 16.39
N PHE A 170 -10.42 42.52 15.13
CA PHE A 170 -10.00 43.47 14.10
C PHE A 170 -11.15 43.71 13.12
N ASP A 171 -11.54 44.97 12.92
CA ASP A 171 -12.45 45.38 11.86
C ASP A 171 -11.68 46.14 10.79
N PHE A 172 -11.60 45.54 9.60
CA PHE A 172 -10.95 46.13 8.42
C PHE A 172 -11.97 46.84 7.51
N TYR A 173 -13.24 46.93 7.93
CA TYR A 173 -14.36 47.44 7.15
C TYR A 173 -14.49 46.72 5.80
N SER A 174 -14.10 47.40 4.71
CA SER A 174 -14.09 46.87 3.34
C SER A 174 -12.68 46.65 2.77
N SER A 175 -11.63 46.81 3.59
CA SER A 175 -10.24 46.67 3.15
C SER A 175 -9.79 45.21 3.19
N PRO A 176 -9.16 44.68 2.12
CA PRO A 176 -8.62 43.33 2.14
C PRO A 176 -7.39 43.26 3.05
N PHE A 177 -7.26 42.13 3.76
CA PHE A 177 -6.10 41.81 4.59
C PHE A 177 -5.58 40.40 4.29
N GLN A 178 -4.34 40.13 4.69
CA GLN A 178 -3.69 38.81 4.60
C GLN A 178 -3.14 38.43 5.96
N ILE A 179 -3.18 37.14 6.26
CA ILE A 179 -2.60 36.58 7.48
C ILE A 179 -1.41 35.72 7.09
N HIS A 180 -0.29 35.95 7.76
CA HIS A 180 0.95 35.21 7.59
C HIS A 180 1.38 34.66 8.94
N ASP A 181 1.74 33.38 8.98
CA ASP A 181 2.42 32.81 10.14
C ASP A 181 3.90 33.22 10.15
N ASP A 182 4.54 33.00 11.29
CA ASP A 182 5.97 33.23 11.45
C ASP A 182 6.81 32.50 10.40
N SER A 183 6.45 31.25 10.07
CA SER A 183 7.17 30.38 9.15
C SER A 183 7.20 30.96 7.74
N HIS A 184 6.08 31.46 7.23
CA HIS A 184 6.01 32.16 5.95
C HIS A 184 6.82 33.45 5.95
N VAL A 185 6.77 34.23 7.04
CA VAL A 185 7.57 35.45 7.18
C VAL A 185 9.06 35.13 7.17
N LEU A 186 9.49 34.09 7.90
CA LEU A 186 10.88 33.66 7.96
C LEU A 186 11.39 33.16 6.61
N LYS A 187 10.56 32.44 5.83
CA LYS A 187 10.93 32.04 4.46
C LYS A 187 11.18 33.27 3.57
N LYS A 188 10.25 34.24 3.57
CA LYS A 188 10.43 35.49 2.81
C LYS A 188 11.66 36.29 3.24
N MET A 189 11.98 36.32 4.54
CA MET A 189 13.18 36.99 5.05
C MET A 189 14.50 36.34 4.63
N VAL A 190 14.45 35.10 4.14
CA VAL A 190 15.64 34.33 3.72
C VAL A 190 15.83 34.36 2.20
N GLU A 191 14.75 34.57 1.45
CA GLU A 191 14.78 34.74 -0.01
C GLU A 191 15.25 36.14 -0.45
N HIS A 192 15.16 37.13 0.45
CA HIS A 192 15.65 38.50 0.29
C HIS A 192 16.94 38.74 1.08
#